data_AF-A0A954XJP2-F1
#
_entry.id   AF-A0A954XJP2-F1
#
_cell.length_a   1.000
_cell.length_b   1.000
_cell.length_c   1.000
_cell.angle_alpha   90.00
_cell.angle_beta   90.00
_cell.angle_gamma   90.00
#
_symmetry.space_group_name_H-M   'P 1'
#
loop_
_entity.id
_entity.type
_entity.pdbx_description
1 polymer ?
#
loop_
_entity_poly.entity_id
_entity_poly.type
_entity_poly.pdbx_seq_one_letter_code
_entity_poly.pdbx_strand_id
1 'polypeptide(L)'
;MRDPSQRRIVDRLHHLRRKIYRCGEEGRKYRVEFLCLAFKHGLDGDVRHYRLWDEGWEELGERQWDTCFEMGDAESVIAEVVTRARQEGFLDAVRAYCNMPGAFERWLAYADKQSALF
;
A
#
# COMPACT_ATOMS: atom_id res chain seq x y z
N MET A 1 22.98 4.34 1.72
CA MET A 1 22.88 2.88 1.94
C MET A 1 21.84 2.66 3.03
N ARG A 2 20.77 1.87 2.76
CA ARG A 2 19.71 1.60 3.75
C ARG A 2 20.24 0.77 4.93
N ASP A 3 19.73 1.00 6.13
CA ASP A 3 20.09 0.21 7.30
C ASP A 3 19.54 -1.23 7.19
N PRO A 4 20.10 -2.21 7.94
CA PRO A 4 19.69 -3.62 7.81
C PRO A 4 18.23 -3.89 8.15
N SER A 5 17.62 -3.11 9.05
CA SER A 5 16.20 -3.27 9.38
C SER A 5 15.32 -2.82 8.23
N GLN A 6 15.64 -1.69 7.61
CA GLN A 6 14.92 -1.18 6.45
C GLN A 6 15.09 -2.07 5.22
N ARG A 7 16.28 -2.66 4.99
CA ARG A 7 16.48 -3.64 3.91
C ARG A 7 15.53 -4.84 4.03
N ARG A 8 15.35 -5.38 5.23
CA ARG A 8 14.42 -6.51 5.45
C ARG A 8 12.97 -6.15 5.11
N ILE A 9 12.56 -4.91 5.35
CA ILE A 9 11.24 -4.40 4.96
C ILE A 9 11.13 -4.32 3.43
N VAL A 10 12.14 -3.75 2.76
CA VAL A 10 12.17 -3.65 1.30
C VAL A 10 12.19 -5.05 0.66
N ASP A 11 12.95 -6.00 1.21
CA ASP A 11 12.97 -7.39 0.74
C ASP A 11 11.58 -8.04 0.82
N ARG A 12 10.80 -7.71 1.86
CA ARG A 12 9.41 -8.17 2.00
C ARG A 12 8.49 -7.50 0.98
N LEU A 13 8.60 -6.19 0.73
CA LEU A 13 7.89 -5.53 -0.38
C LEU A 13 8.23 -6.20 -1.72
N HIS A 14 9.53 -6.45 -1.95
CA HIS A 14 10.02 -7.08 -3.17
C HIS A 14 9.47 -8.50 -3.33
N HIS A 15 9.31 -9.25 -2.25
CA HIS A 15 8.65 -10.55 -2.29
C HIS A 15 7.16 -10.48 -2.68
N LEU A 16 6.47 -9.41 -2.32
CA LEU A 16 5.05 -9.19 -2.62
C LEU A 16 4.81 -8.71 -4.06
N ARG A 17 5.80 -8.07 -4.70
CA ARG A 17 5.68 -7.37 -6.00
C ARG A 17 5.03 -8.16 -7.14
N ARG A 18 5.17 -9.48 -7.16
CA ARG A 18 4.54 -10.37 -8.17
C ARG A 18 3.23 -10.97 -7.70
N LYS A 19 3.01 -11.05 -6.39
CA LYS A 19 1.82 -11.63 -5.78
C LYS A 19 0.61 -10.69 -5.86
N ILE A 20 0.85 -9.38 -5.90
CA ILE A 20 -0.20 -8.36 -6.08
C ILE A 20 -0.98 -8.49 -7.39
N TYR A 21 -0.47 -9.22 -8.39
CA TYR A 21 -1.16 -9.49 -9.66
C TYR A 21 -2.16 -10.66 -9.57
N ARG A 22 -2.20 -11.39 -8.45
CA ARG A 22 -3.17 -12.48 -8.30
C ARG A 22 -4.59 -11.91 -8.27
N CYS A 23 -5.52 -12.67 -8.84
CA CYS A 23 -6.94 -12.34 -8.80
C CYS A 23 -7.59 -12.78 -7.49
N GLY A 24 -8.77 -12.21 -7.19
CA GLY A 24 -9.58 -12.61 -6.05
C GLY A 24 -8.99 -12.20 -4.69
N GLU A 25 -9.47 -12.85 -3.64
CA GLU A 25 -9.19 -12.49 -2.24
C GLU A 25 -7.70 -12.60 -1.87
N GLU A 26 -7.02 -13.63 -2.38
CA GLU A 26 -5.58 -13.81 -2.17
C GLU A 26 -4.78 -12.61 -2.71
N GLY A 27 -5.09 -12.18 -3.94
CA GLY A 27 -4.48 -11.00 -4.53
C GLY A 27 -4.71 -9.74 -3.73
N ARG A 28 -5.96 -9.55 -3.26
CA ARG A 28 -6.34 -8.40 -2.44
C ARG A 28 -5.51 -8.33 -1.18
N LYS A 29 -5.34 -9.46 -0.48
CA LYS A 29 -4.51 -9.56 0.73
C LYS A 29 -3.07 -9.11 0.48
N TYR A 30 -2.47 -9.52 -0.65
CA TYR A 30 -1.12 -9.07 -1.01
C TYR A 30 -1.05 -7.58 -1.35
N ARG A 31 -2.06 -7.02 -2.04
CA ARG A 31 -2.14 -5.57 -2.32
C ARG A 31 -2.24 -4.76 -1.04
N VAL A 32 -3.11 -5.18 -0.11
CA VAL A 32 -3.25 -4.56 1.22
C VAL A 32 -1.95 -4.64 2.01
N GLU A 33 -1.32 -5.82 2.06
CA GLU A 33 -0.05 -6.00 2.77
C GLU A 33 1.06 -5.12 2.19
N PHE A 34 1.15 -5.05 0.86
CA PHE A 34 2.13 -4.21 0.16
C PHE A 34 1.97 -2.73 0.54
N LEU A 35 0.76 -2.19 0.42
CA LEU A 35 0.48 -0.78 0.75
C LEU A 35 0.69 -0.49 2.24
N CYS A 36 0.22 -1.36 3.14
CA CYS A 36 0.42 -1.17 4.58
C CYS A 36 1.90 -1.13 4.94
N LEU A 37 2.69 -2.06 4.38
CA LEU A 37 4.13 -2.11 4.62
C LEU A 37 4.84 -0.87 4.06
N ALA A 38 4.45 -0.41 2.88
CA ALA A 38 5.01 0.80 2.30
C ALA A 38 4.68 2.05 3.11
N PHE A 39 3.41 2.27 3.47
CA PHE A 39 3.00 3.42 4.28
C PHE A 39 3.63 3.42 5.68
N LYS A 40 3.55 2.28 6.38
CA LYS A 40 4.06 2.14 7.76
C LYS A 40 5.54 2.46 7.89
N HIS A 41 6.31 2.23 6.82
CA HIS A 41 7.76 2.45 6.81
C HIS A 41 8.19 3.63 5.94
N GLY A 42 7.27 4.47 5.46
CA GLY A 42 7.56 5.65 4.66
C GLY A 42 8.24 5.34 3.31
N LEU A 43 7.91 4.20 2.71
CA LEU A 43 8.49 3.72 1.45
C LEU A 43 7.61 4.00 0.23
N ASP A 44 6.44 4.64 0.41
CA ASP A 44 5.52 4.94 -0.68
C ASP A 44 6.17 5.82 -1.77
N GLY A 45 6.91 6.86 -1.38
CA GLY A 45 7.65 7.69 -2.33
C GLY A 45 8.82 6.94 -2.99
N ASP A 46 9.48 6.06 -2.25
CA ASP A 46 10.59 5.27 -2.78
C ASP A 46 10.12 4.25 -3.83
N VAL A 47 8.93 3.66 -3.65
CA VAL A 47 8.28 2.80 -4.65
C VAL A 47 7.80 3.62 -5.84
N ARG A 48 6.99 4.67 -5.60
CA ARG A 48 6.34 5.46 -6.67
C ARG A 48 7.34 6.21 -7.56
N HIS A 49 8.52 6.53 -7.05
CA HIS A 49 9.57 7.23 -7.81
C HIS A 49 10.71 6.30 -8.23
N TYR A 50 10.49 4.98 -8.25
CA TYR A 50 11.44 3.98 -8.74
C TYR A 50 12.81 3.96 -8.01
N ARG A 51 12.93 4.58 -6.84
CA ARG A 51 14.19 4.59 -6.09
C ARG A 51 14.62 3.20 -5.66
N LEU A 52 13.66 2.35 -5.25
CA LEU A 52 13.96 0.96 -4.88
C LEU A 52 14.45 0.15 -6.07
N TRP A 53 13.89 0.39 -7.26
CA TRP A 53 14.39 -0.18 -8.50
C TRP A 53 15.85 0.23 -8.73
N ASP A 54 16.15 1.53 -8.67
CA ASP A 54 17.50 2.08 -8.90
C ASP A 54 18.53 1.56 -7.89
N GLU A 55 18.09 1.23 -6.67
CA GLU A 55 18.92 0.63 -5.62
C GLU A 55 19.12 -0.89 -5.79
N GLY A 56 18.51 -1.52 -6.81
CA GLY A 56 18.71 -2.92 -7.16
C GLY A 56 17.55 -3.87 -6.81
N TRP A 57 16.42 -3.36 -6.32
CA TRP A 57 15.19 -4.14 -6.16
C TRP A 57 14.31 -4.01 -7.40
N GLU A 58 14.71 -4.70 -8.46
CA GLU A 58 13.97 -4.73 -9.74
C GLU A 58 12.48 -5.08 -9.53
N GLU A 59 11.62 -4.51 -10.37
CA GLU A 59 10.16 -4.66 -10.31
C GLU A 59 9.54 -4.12 -9.01
N LEU A 60 10.22 -3.22 -8.27
CA LEU A 60 9.59 -2.35 -7.28
C LEU A 60 9.57 -0.90 -7.78
N GLY A 61 8.48 -0.55 -8.46
CA GLY A 61 8.24 0.79 -8.98
C GLY A 61 6.77 1.19 -8.95
N GLU A 62 6.47 2.32 -9.58
CA GLU A 62 5.11 2.89 -9.70
C GLU A 62 4.10 1.87 -10.24
N ARG A 63 4.48 1.04 -11.21
CA ARG A 63 3.58 0.01 -11.75
C ARG A 63 3.04 -0.95 -10.69
N GLN A 64 3.85 -1.32 -9.68
CA GLN A 64 3.39 -2.16 -8.57
C GLN A 64 2.46 -1.40 -7.65
N TRP A 65 2.71 -0.10 -7.46
CA TRP A 65 1.83 0.77 -6.70
C TRP A 65 0.46 0.88 -7.37
N ASP A 66 0.41 1.19 -8.67
CA ASP A 66 -0.84 1.31 -9.44
C ASP A 66 -1.61 0.00 -9.50
N THR A 67 -0.90 -1.12 -9.64
CA THR A 67 -1.50 -2.47 -9.58
C THR A 67 -2.28 -2.69 -8.27
N CYS A 68 -1.90 -2.05 -7.17
CA CYS A 68 -2.66 -2.18 -5.92
C CYS A 68 -4.07 -1.57 -5.99
N PHE A 69 -4.34 -0.70 -6.98
CA PHE A 69 -5.63 -0.05 -7.19
C PHE A 69 -6.30 -0.42 -8.53
N GLU A 70 -5.59 -1.01 -9.49
CA GLU A 70 -6.11 -1.30 -10.83
C GLU A 70 -6.70 -2.71 -11.01
N MET A 71 -6.65 -3.56 -9.98
CA MET A 71 -7.10 -4.97 -10.06
C MET A 71 -8.61 -5.17 -9.85
N GLY A 72 -9.40 -4.10 -9.92
CA GLY A 72 -10.86 -4.15 -9.80
C GLY A 72 -11.39 -4.26 -8.36
N ASP A 73 -10.52 -4.15 -7.36
CA ASP A 73 -10.86 -4.25 -5.94
C ASP A 73 -10.36 -3.07 -5.09
N ALA A 74 -10.09 -1.94 -5.75
CA ALA A 74 -9.50 -0.74 -5.15
C ALA A 74 -10.21 -0.28 -3.87
N GLU A 75 -11.54 -0.18 -3.89
CA GLU A 75 -12.31 0.30 -2.74
C GLU A 75 -12.13 -0.62 -1.51
N SER A 76 -12.12 -1.94 -1.73
CA SER A 76 -11.87 -2.92 -0.67
C SER A 76 -10.43 -2.87 -0.16
N VAL A 77 -9.45 -2.69 -1.07
CA VAL A 77 -8.04 -2.52 -0.69
C VAL A 77 -7.87 -1.25 0.17
N ILE A 78 -8.44 -0.12 -0.27
CA ILE A 78 -8.38 1.16 0.44
C ILE A 78 -9.02 1.05 1.83
N ALA A 79 -10.23 0.50 1.90
CA ALA A 79 -10.96 0.34 3.15
C ALA A 79 -10.16 -0.50 4.17
N GLU A 80 -9.55 -1.60 3.73
CA GLU A 80 -8.73 -2.45 4.59
C GLU A 80 -7.42 -1.78 5.00
N VAL A 81 -6.75 -1.06 4.09
CA VAL A 81 -5.54 -0.27 4.40
C VAL A 81 -5.85 0.80 5.44
N VAL A 82 -6.92 1.58 5.28
CA VAL A 82 -7.34 2.60 6.25
C VAL A 82 -7.68 1.99 7.60
N THR A 83 -8.37 0.85 7.60
CA THR A 83 -8.71 0.11 8.83
C THR A 83 -7.45 -0.31 9.58
N ARG A 84 -6.48 -0.91 8.88
CA ARG A 84 -5.19 -1.28 9.49
C ARG A 84 -4.37 -0.05 9.91
N ALA A 85 -4.43 1.04 9.14
CA ALA A 85 -3.75 2.29 9.48
C ALA A 85 -4.25 2.90 10.79
N ARG A 86 -5.57 2.82 11.05
CA ARG A 86 -6.18 3.22 12.33
C ARG A 86 -5.72 2.32 13.48
N GLN A 87 -5.69 1.00 13.27
CA GLN A 87 -5.34 0.01 14.29
C GLN A 87 -3.85 0.02 14.66
N GLU A 88 -2.98 0.19 13.67
CA GLU A 88 -1.52 0.09 13.83
C GLU A 88 -0.83 1.46 13.93
N GLY A 89 -1.58 2.57 13.86
CA GLY A 89 -1.06 3.91 14.12
C GLY A 89 -0.27 4.56 12.97
N PHE A 90 -0.58 4.24 11.70
CA PHE A 90 0.07 4.84 10.52
C PHE A 90 -0.89 5.68 9.64
N LEU A 91 -2.03 6.09 10.18
CA LEU A 91 -3.05 6.84 9.42
C LEU A 91 -2.55 8.17 8.86
N ASP A 92 -1.63 8.85 9.54
CA ASP A 92 -1.07 10.12 9.05
C ASP A 92 -0.24 9.93 7.77
N ALA A 93 0.41 8.78 7.57
CA ALA A 93 1.11 8.46 6.32
C ALA A 93 0.12 8.32 5.16
N VAL A 94 -1.04 7.70 5.40
CA VAL A 94 -2.12 7.60 4.41
C VAL A 94 -2.68 8.99 4.10
N ARG A 95 -2.89 9.84 5.11
CA ARG A 95 -3.33 11.23 4.92
C ARG A 95 -2.35 12.02 4.07
N ALA A 96 -1.05 11.91 4.33
CA ALA A 96 -0.01 12.61 3.58
C ALA A 96 0.02 12.19 2.11
N TYR A 97 -0.28 10.92 1.82
CA TYR A 97 -0.40 10.42 0.45
C TYR A 97 -1.62 10.97 -0.30
N CYS A 98 -2.74 11.16 0.39
CA CYS A 98 -3.96 11.74 -0.16
C CYS A 98 -3.84 13.27 -0.34
N ASN A 99 -3.01 13.70 -1.29
CA ASN A 99 -2.67 15.11 -1.53
C ASN A 99 -3.73 15.93 -2.30
N MET A 100 -4.80 15.29 -2.78
CA MET A 100 -5.91 15.97 -3.45
C MET A 100 -7.05 16.30 -2.48
N PRO A 101 -7.71 17.48 -2.59
CA PRO A 101 -8.84 17.83 -1.74
C PRO A 101 -9.94 16.75 -1.71
N GLY A 102 -10.38 16.38 -0.51
CA GLY A 102 -11.42 15.38 -0.31
C GLY A 102 -10.99 13.93 -0.53
N ALA A 103 -9.73 13.67 -0.95
CA ALA A 103 -9.28 12.30 -1.23
C ALA A 103 -9.19 11.45 0.03
N PHE A 104 -8.64 12.02 1.10
CA PHE A 104 -8.52 11.32 2.37
C PHE A 104 -9.91 11.01 2.97
N GLU A 105 -10.84 11.96 2.91
CA GLU A 105 -12.22 11.77 3.37
C GLU A 105 -12.94 10.68 2.59
N ARG A 106 -12.73 10.59 1.26
CA ARG A 106 -13.24 9.48 0.45
C ARG A 106 -12.67 8.14 0.89
N TRP A 107 -11.38 8.08 1.20
CA TRP A 107 -10.73 6.86 1.71
C TRP A 107 -11.29 6.42 3.06
N LEU A 108 -11.50 7.38 3.98
CA LEU A 108 -12.16 7.10 5.26
C LEU A 108 -13.58 6.56 5.04
N ALA A 109 -14.35 7.16 4.13
CA ALA A 109 -15.72 6.73 3.83
C ALA A 109 -15.80 5.29 3.29
N TYR A 110 -14.80 4.81 2.53
CA TYR A 110 -14.74 3.41 2.12
C TYR A 110 -14.61 2.46 3.31
N ALA A 111 -13.73 2.77 4.27
CA ALA A 111 -13.58 1.99 5.49
C ALA A 111 -14.87 2.00 6.33
N ASP A 112 -15.47 3.17 6.51
CA ASP A 112 -16.66 3.32 7.35
C ASP A 112 -17.88 2.60 6.75
N LYS A 113 -18.06 2.64 5.42
CA LYS A 113 -19.09 1.85 4.72
C LYS A 113 -18.90 0.36 4.91
N GLN A 114 -17.66 -0.13 4.86
CA GLN A 114 -17.39 -1.55 5.03
C GLN A 114 -17.62 -2.02 6.47
N SER A 115 -17.34 -1.18 7.46
CA SER A 115 -17.66 -1.46 8.87
C SER A 115 -19.18 -1.53 9.12
N ALA A 116 -20.00 -0.83 8.35
CA ALA A 116 -21.46 -0.82 8.50
C ALA A 116 -22.17 -2.06 7.90
N LEU A 117 -21.44 -2.96 7.24
CA LEU A 117 -21.99 -4.18 6.63
C LEU A 117 -21.93 -5.42 7.56
N PHE A 118 -21.40 -5.27 8.78
CA PHE A 118 -21.24 -6.32 9.79
C PHE A 118 -21.74 -5.84 11.16
#